data_AF-A0A090S3U6-F1
#
_entry.id   AF-A0A090S3U6-F1
#
_cell.length_a   1.000
_cell.length_b   1.000
_cell.length_c   1.000
_cell.angle_alpha   90.00
_cell.angle_beta   90.00
_cell.angle_gamma   90.00
#
_symmetry.space_group_name_H-M   'P 1'
#
loop_
_entity.id
_entity.type
_entity.pdbx_description
1 polymer ?
#
loop_
_entity_poly.entity_id
_entity_poly.type
_entity_poly.pdbx_seq_one_letter_code
_entity_poly.pdbx_strand_id
1 'polypeptide(L)'
;MVWALRQSDPDNLLYSEDSNALEQMLSTIENFEHDFDPALNAFGCAKRYHEANMLSLRKDCEVQLALLESRLSQHSFLFGEKESLVDIALVPFLRNLPALISSGSGMRPIRSCVHGLTIICRARCFQR
;
A
#
# COMPACT_ATOMS: atom_id res chain seq x y z
N MET A 1 9.78 -10.89 6.45
CA MET A 1 8.42 -11.07 7.00
C MET A 1 7.88 -12.50 6.82
N VAL A 2 7.94 -13.09 5.62
CA VAL A 2 7.37 -14.43 5.34
C VAL A 2 7.89 -15.55 6.26
N TRP A 3 9.18 -15.53 6.60
CA TRP A 3 9.77 -16.56 7.47
C TRP A 3 9.08 -16.63 8.85
N ALA A 4 8.75 -15.49 9.45
CA ALA A 4 8.10 -15.45 10.77
C ALA A 4 6.66 -15.98 10.73
N LEU A 5 5.92 -15.65 9.68
CA LEU A 5 4.56 -16.14 9.48
C LEU A 5 4.52 -17.64 9.23
N ARG A 6 5.50 -18.18 8.50
CA ARG A 6 5.63 -19.65 8.35
C ARG A 6 5.87 -20.39 9.67
N GLN A 7 6.37 -19.71 10.70
CA GLN A 7 6.56 -20.32 12.03
C GLN A 7 5.28 -20.22 12.88
N SER A 8 4.52 -19.14 12.74
CA SER A 8 3.28 -18.92 13.51
C SER A 8 2.39 -17.93 12.76
N ASP A 9 1.29 -18.43 12.19
CA ASP A 9 0.27 -17.64 11.48
C ASP A 9 -1.13 -17.90 12.07
N PRO A 10 -1.43 -17.37 13.27
CA PRO A 10 -2.73 -17.57 13.92
C PRO A 10 -3.88 -16.91 13.16
N ASP A 11 -3.58 -15.86 12.37
CA ASP A 11 -4.57 -15.08 11.62
C ASP A 11 -4.72 -15.57 10.17
N ASN A 12 -3.95 -16.60 9.76
CA ASN A 12 -3.95 -17.18 8.42
C ASN A 12 -3.70 -16.14 7.30
N LEU A 13 -2.76 -15.23 7.54
CA LEU A 13 -2.36 -14.15 6.64
C LEU A 13 -1.72 -14.66 5.35
N LEU A 14 -1.13 -15.86 5.38
CA LEU A 14 -0.56 -16.51 4.21
C LEU A 14 -1.60 -17.27 3.37
N TYR A 15 -2.87 -17.31 3.82
CA TYR A 15 -3.93 -18.07 3.20
C TYR A 15 -3.47 -19.51 2.96
N SER A 16 -3.07 -20.19 4.04
CA SER A 16 -2.45 -21.52 4.00
C SER A 16 -3.32 -22.59 3.33
N GLU A 17 -4.61 -22.31 3.20
CA GLU A 17 -5.61 -23.10 2.48
C GLU A 17 -5.46 -23.05 0.95
N ASP A 18 -4.83 -22.01 0.40
CA ASP A 18 -4.58 -21.85 -1.04
C ASP A 18 -3.07 -21.79 -1.31
N SER A 19 -2.56 -22.84 -1.95
CA SER A 19 -1.14 -22.98 -2.26
C SER A 19 -0.63 -21.93 -3.25
N ASN A 20 -1.51 -21.36 -4.10
CA ASN A 20 -1.14 -20.33 -5.06
C ASN A 20 -1.30 -18.91 -4.48
N ALA A 21 -1.98 -18.75 -3.35
CA ALA A 21 -2.22 -17.42 -2.78
C ALA A 21 -0.90 -16.77 -2.36
N LEU A 22 0.02 -17.52 -1.76
CA LEU A 22 1.33 -16.98 -1.34
C LEU A 22 2.11 -16.39 -2.52
N GLU A 23 2.19 -17.09 -3.64
CA GLU A 23 2.91 -16.62 -4.82
C GLU A 23 2.24 -15.38 -5.43
N GLN A 24 0.91 -15.37 -5.49
CA GLN A 24 0.15 -14.20 -5.95
C GLN A 24 0.35 -12.99 -5.04
N MET A 25 0.37 -13.19 -3.72
CA MET A 25 0.65 -12.13 -2.75
C MET A 25 2.06 -11.58 -2.93
N LEU A 26 3.06 -12.45 -3.07
CA LEU A 26 4.45 -12.06 -3.28
C LEU A 26 4.63 -11.27 -4.58
N SER A 27 4.06 -11.77 -5.69
CA SER A 27 4.10 -11.07 -6.97
C SER A 27 3.39 -9.70 -6.88
N THR A 28 2.28 -9.63 -6.15
CA THR A 28 1.59 -8.36 -5.91
C THR A 28 2.48 -7.38 -5.15
N ILE A 29 3.12 -7.82 -4.06
CA ILE A 29 4.03 -6.99 -3.27
C ILE A 29 5.21 -6.52 -4.11
N GLU A 30 5.83 -7.41 -4.88
CA GLU A 30 6.96 -7.09 -5.74
C GLU A 30 6.58 -6.04 -6.79
N ASN A 31 5.42 -6.17 -7.43
CA ASN A 31 4.91 -5.17 -8.36
C ASN A 31 4.71 -3.80 -7.67
N PHE A 32 4.21 -3.78 -6.43
CA PHE A 32 4.11 -2.53 -5.67
C PHE A 32 5.50 -1.95 -5.32
N GLU A 33 6.45 -2.78 -4.91
CA GLU A 33 7.82 -2.34 -4.60
C GLU A 33 8.58 -1.86 -5.84
N HIS A 34 8.27 -2.38 -7.03
CA HIS A 34 8.90 -1.96 -8.29
C HIS A 34 8.22 -0.77 -8.98
N ASP A 35 6.90 -0.66 -8.91
CA ASP A 35 6.16 0.38 -9.63
C ASP A 35 5.78 1.57 -8.73
N PHE A 36 5.29 1.30 -7.51
CA PHE A 36 4.76 2.33 -6.61
C PHE A 36 5.83 2.97 -5.74
N ASP A 37 6.68 2.17 -5.10
CA ASP A 37 7.69 2.71 -4.17
C ASP A 37 8.66 3.69 -4.86
N PRO A 38 9.19 3.39 -6.06
CA PRO A 38 10.09 4.31 -6.75
C PRO A 38 9.37 5.59 -7.18
N ALA A 39 8.11 5.48 -7.63
CA ALA A 39 7.30 6.64 -7.99
C ALA A 39 7.06 7.56 -6.78
N LEU A 40 6.69 6.98 -5.63
CA LEU A 40 6.46 7.73 -4.38
C LEU A 40 7.75 8.34 -3.83
N ASN A 41 8.85 7.59 -3.86
CA ASN A 41 10.14 8.08 -3.42
C ASN A 41 10.67 9.19 -4.33
N ALA A 42 10.55 9.04 -5.66
CA ALA A 42 10.90 10.06 -6.63
C ALA A 42 10.05 11.32 -6.44
N PHE A 43 8.74 11.19 -6.23
CA PHE A 43 7.86 12.32 -5.92
C PHE A 43 8.27 13.02 -4.60
N GLY A 44 8.57 12.24 -3.56
CA GLY A 44 9.07 12.76 -2.28
C GLY A 44 10.37 13.53 -2.42
N CYS A 45 11.31 13.02 -3.22
CA CYS A 45 12.57 13.70 -3.55
C CYS A 45 12.33 14.98 -4.36
N ALA A 46 11.55 14.90 -5.45
CA ALA A 46 11.22 16.05 -6.29
C ALA A 46 10.53 17.17 -5.50
N LYS A 47 9.65 16.80 -4.56
CA LYS A 47 9.01 17.75 -3.63
C LYS A 47 10.00 18.36 -2.65
N ARG A 48 10.93 17.57 -2.12
CA ARG A 48 11.96 18.03 -1.17
C ARG A 48 12.97 18.97 -1.83
N TYR A 49 13.37 18.69 -3.07
CA TYR A 49 14.38 19.44 -3.81
C TYR A 49 13.80 20.44 -4.83
N HIS A 50 12.47 20.57 -4.90
CA HIS A 50 11.76 21.47 -5.83
C HIS A 50 12.14 21.25 -7.30
N GLU A 51 12.19 19.99 -7.72
CA GLU A 51 12.54 19.64 -9.10
C GLU A 51 11.43 20.01 -10.09
N ALA A 52 11.81 20.41 -11.30
CA ALA A 52 10.87 20.72 -12.38
C ALA A 52 10.01 19.52 -12.83
N ASN A 53 10.50 18.30 -12.60
CA ASN A 53 9.81 17.05 -12.95
C ASN A 53 8.68 16.67 -11.97
N MET A 54 8.48 17.46 -10.91
CA MET A 54 7.45 17.20 -9.89
C MET A 54 6.05 17.03 -10.49
N LEU A 55 5.69 17.79 -11.54
CA LEU A 55 4.38 17.70 -12.19
C LEU A 55 4.19 16.36 -12.93
N SER A 56 5.24 15.83 -13.55
CA SER A 56 5.18 14.53 -14.24
C SER A 56 5.08 13.40 -13.22
N LEU A 57 5.95 13.40 -12.21
CA LEU A 57 5.93 12.42 -11.11
C LEU A 57 4.61 12.43 -10.34
N ARG A 58 4.02 13.62 -10.18
CA ARG A 58 2.70 13.76 -9.59
C ARG A 58 1.64 13.00 -10.40
N LYS A 59 1.63 13.14 -11.74
CA LYS A 59 0.67 12.42 -12.58
C LYS A 59 0.86 10.91 -12.49
N ASP A 60 2.11 10.45 -12.48
CA ASP A 60 2.42 9.03 -12.34
C ASP A 60 1.91 8.50 -10.98
N CYS A 61 2.17 9.23 -9.89
CA CYS A 61 1.61 8.90 -8.59
C CYS A 61 0.07 8.95 -8.56
N GLU A 62 -0.58 9.88 -9.26
CA GLU A 62 -2.05 9.96 -9.34
C GLU A 62 -2.64 8.71 -10.03
N VAL A 63 -1.99 8.23 -11.10
CA VAL A 63 -2.40 7.00 -11.81
C VAL A 63 -2.28 5.78 -10.88
N GLN A 64 -1.14 5.65 -10.21
CA GLN A 64 -0.91 4.56 -9.26
C GLN A 64 -1.93 4.62 -8.11
N LEU A 65 -2.13 5.79 -7.48
CA LEU A 65 -3.10 5.94 -6.40
C LEU A 65 -4.55 5.63 -6.84
N ALA A 66 -4.92 5.98 -8.08
CA ALA A 66 -6.23 5.62 -8.62
C ALA A 66 -6.40 4.10 -8.75
N LEU A 67 -5.35 3.38 -9.14
CA LEU A 67 -5.36 1.91 -9.20
C LEU A 67 -5.55 1.30 -7.80
N LEU A 68 -4.83 1.84 -6.81
CA LEU A 68 -4.96 1.40 -5.41
C LEU A 68 -6.35 1.70 -4.85
N GLU A 69 -6.89 2.89 -5.11
CA GLU A 69 -8.25 3.27 -4.69
C GLU A 69 -9.30 2.36 -5.34
N SER A 70 -9.15 2.03 -6.61
CA SER A 70 -10.04 1.10 -7.29
C SER A 70 -10.04 -0.28 -6.64
N ARG A 71 -8.88 -0.82 -6.28
CA ARG A 71 -8.76 -2.11 -5.57
C ARG A 71 -9.44 -2.06 -4.20
N LEU A 72 -9.15 -1.03 -3.40
CA LEU A 72 -9.75 -0.81 -2.07
C LEU A 72 -11.25 -0.46 -2.12
N SER A 73 -11.76 -0.05 -3.28
CA SER A 73 -13.21 0.16 -3.47
C SER A 73 -13.96 -1.14 -3.76
N GLN A 74 -13.28 -2.14 -4.33
CA GLN A 74 -13.84 -3.44 -4.66
C GLN A 74 -13.70 -4.46 -3.52
N HIS A 75 -12.64 -4.32 -2.74
CA HIS A 75 -12.31 -5.26 -1.67
C HIS A 75 -12.08 -4.52 -0.34
N SER A 76 -12.45 -5.15 0.76
CA SER A 76 -12.20 -4.62 2.11
C SER A 76 -10.70 -4.53 2.44
N PHE A 77 -9.88 -5.38 1.82
CA PHE A 77 -8.42 -5.45 1.93
C PHE A 77 -7.78 -5.47 0.52
N LEU A 78 -6.45 -5.29 0.43
CA LEU A 78 -5.73 -5.19 -0.85
C LEU A 78 -5.74 -6.48 -1.66
N PHE A 79 -5.81 -7.63 -0.98
CA PHE A 79 -5.84 -8.94 -1.62
C PHE A 79 -7.25 -9.55 -1.66
N GLY A 80 -8.15 -9.16 -0.75
CA GLY A 80 -9.51 -9.72 -0.73
C GLY A 80 -10.37 -9.24 0.44
N GLU A 81 -11.19 -10.14 0.97
CA GLU A 81 -12.14 -9.87 2.07
C GLU A 81 -11.51 -9.94 3.47
N LYS A 82 -10.31 -10.52 3.59
CA LYS A 82 -9.58 -10.69 4.85
C LYS A 82 -8.18 -10.07 4.76
N GLU A 83 -7.61 -9.79 5.92
CA GLU A 83 -6.23 -9.31 6.04
C GLU A 83 -5.25 -10.36 5.49
N SER A 84 -4.30 -9.91 4.69
CA SER A 84 -3.29 -10.76 4.05
C SER A 84 -1.88 -10.22 4.28
N LEU A 85 -0.88 -11.02 3.90
CA LEU A 85 0.52 -10.56 3.86
C LEU A 85 0.70 -9.26 3.06
N VAL A 86 -0.05 -9.09 1.97
CA VAL A 86 0.01 -7.90 1.10
C VAL A 86 -0.35 -6.66 1.89
N ASP A 87 -1.42 -6.72 2.69
CA ASP A 87 -1.86 -5.60 3.51
C ASP A 87 -0.77 -5.17 4.48
N ILE A 88 -0.14 -6.12 5.18
CA ILE A 88 0.91 -5.82 6.16
C ILE A 88 2.14 -5.23 5.49
N ALA A 89 2.52 -5.73 4.32
CA ALA A 89 3.65 -5.20 3.55
C ALA A 89 3.37 -3.77 3.06
N LEU A 90 2.12 -3.48 2.66
CA LEU A 90 1.74 -2.19 2.08
C LEU A 90 1.40 -1.11 3.12
N VAL A 91 0.98 -1.48 4.34
CA VAL A 91 0.67 -0.57 5.47
C VAL A 91 1.70 0.54 5.68
N PRO A 92 3.02 0.29 5.78
CA PRO A 92 3.99 1.37 5.99
C PRO A 92 3.97 2.42 4.86
N PHE A 93 3.77 2.01 3.61
CA PHE A 93 3.68 2.91 2.47
C PHE A 93 2.39 3.72 2.50
N LEU A 94 1.27 3.04 2.75
CA LEU A 94 -0.05 3.65 2.87
C LEU A 94 -0.10 4.68 4.01
N ARG A 95 0.60 4.44 5.11
CA ARG A 95 0.71 5.37 6.23
C ARG A 95 1.49 6.64 5.89
N ASN A 96 2.54 6.52 5.07
CA ASN A 96 3.38 7.65 4.68
C ASN A 96 2.76 8.50 3.56
N LEU A 97 1.85 7.91 2.77
CA LEU A 97 1.16 8.55 1.65
C LEU A 97 0.50 9.90 2.03
N PRO A 98 -0.40 9.99 3.03
CA PRO A 98 -1.05 11.25 3.42
C PRO A 98 -0.07 12.41 3.68
N ALA A 99 1.09 12.13 4.29
CA ALA A 99 2.11 13.14 4.54
C ALA A 99 2.75 13.67 3.24
N LEU A 100 2.91 12.80 2.23
CA LEU A 100 3.42 13.16 0.91
C LEU A 100 2.42 13.98 0.10
N ILE A 101 1.13 13.65 0.14
CA ILE A 101 0.08 14.35 -0.63
C ILE A 101 -0.48 15.62 0.05
N SER A 102 -0.48 15.72 1.39
CA SER A 102 -1.14 16.83 2.10
C SER A 102 -0.41 18.18 2.01
N SER A 103 0.92 18.19 1.93
CA SER A 103 1.68 19.45 1.85
C SER A 103 1.72 19.99 0.41
N GLY A 104 0.72 20.79 0.03
CA GLY A 104 0.77 21.68 -1.14
C GLY A 104 0.70 21.02 -2.52
N SER A 105 0.51 19.70 -2.59
CA SER A 105 0.62 18.95 -3.84
C SER A 105 -0.55 19.16 -4.81
N GLY A 106 -1.65 19.80 -4.40
CA GLY A 106 -2.86 19.99 -5.22
C GLY A 106 -3.55 18.69 -5.67
N MET A 107 -3.13 17.56 -5.09
CA MET A 107 -3.52 16.20 -5.43
C MET A 107 -4.83 15.85 -4.72
N ARG A 108 -5.71 15.08 -5.37
CA ARG A 108 -7.02 14.74 -4.79
C ARG A 108 -6.82 13.84 -3.56
N PRO A 109 -7.43 14.17 -2.40
CA PRO A 109 -7.37 13.29 -1.25
C PRO A 109 -8.16 12.01 -1.54
N ILE A 110 -7.51 10.87 -1.36
CA ILE A 110 -8.08 9.54 -1.56
C ILE A 110 -9.05 9.26 -0.41
N ARG A 111 -10.35 9.22 -0.67
CA ARG A 111 -11.37 9.04 0.39
C ARG A 111 -11.49 7.59 0.81
N SER A 112 -11.30 6.65 -0.13
CA SER A 112 -11.43 5.21 0.14
C SER A 112 -10.28 4.65 0.97
N CYS A 113 -9.07 5.20 0.79
CA CYS A 113 -7.90 4.85 1.59
C CYS A 113 -8.14 5.08 3.09
N VAL A 114 -8.87 6.12 3.50
CA VAL A 114 -9.05 6.42 4.93
C VAL A 114 -9.87 5.32 5.62
N HIS A 115 -10.87 4.72 4.96
CA HIS A 115 -11.65 3.63 5.56
C HIS A 115 -10.88 2.29 5.54
N GLY A 116 -10.30 1.90 4.41
CA GLY A 116 -9.52 0.66 4.30
C GLY A 116 -8.26 0.65 5.18
N LEU A 117 -7.47 1.74 5.16
CA LEU A 117 -6.31 1.86 6.06
C LEU A 117 -6.73 1.96 7.53
N THR A 118 -7.88 2.54 7.86
CA THR A 118 -8.29 2.57 9.28
C THR A 118 -8.52 1.15 9.77
N ILE A 119 -9.10 0.27 8.97
CA ILE A 119 -9.30 -1.14 9.35
C ILE A 119 -7.94 -1.83 9.54
N ILE A 120 -7.03 -1.69 8.58
CA ILE A 120 -5.72 -2.38 8.62
C ILE A 120 -4.79 -1.78 9.70
N CYS A 121 -4.74 -0.45 9.86
CA CYS A 121 -3.91 0.20 10.87
C CYS A 121 -4.43 -0.06 12.30
N ARG A 122 -5.75 -0.22 12.50
CA ARG A 122 -6.31 -0.53 13.83
C ARG A 122 -6.07 -1.97 14.23
N ALA A 123 -6.07 -2.91 13.28
CA ALA A 123 -5.92 -4.34 13.53
C ALA A 123 -4.56 -4.69 14.17
N ARG A 124 -3.48 -3.98 13.82
CA ARG A 124 -2.11 -4.32 14.30
C ARG A 124 -1.36 -3.27 15.11
N CYS A 125 -1.91 -2.08 15.35
CA CYS A 125 -1.34 -1.14 16.33
C CYS A 125 -1.35 -1.66 17.78
N PHE A 126 -1.88 -2.85 18.06
CA PHE A 126 -2.00 -3.45 19.39
C PHE A 126 -1.05 -4.63 19.68
N GLN A 127 -0.10 -4.96 18.79
CA GLN A 127 0.92 -6.01 19.08
C GLN A 127 2.32 -5.46 19.36
N ARG A 128 2.41 -4.30 20.04
CA ARG A 128 3.65 -3.84 20.66
C ARG A 128 3.51 -3.72 22.16
#